data_AF-A0A1G0CGY4-F1
#
_entry.id   AF-A0A1G0CGY4-F1
#
_cell.length_a   1.000
_cell.length_b   1.000
_cell.length_c   1.000
_cell.angle_alpha   90.00
_cell.angle_beta   90.00
_cell.angle_gamma   90.00
#
_symmetry.space_group_name_H-M   'P 1'
#
loop_
_entity.id
_entity.type
_entity.pdbx_description
1 polymer ?
#
loop_
_entity_poly.entity_id
_entity_poly.type
_entity_poly.pdbx_seq_one_letter_code
_entity_poly.pdbx_strand_id
1 'polypeptide(L)'
;MIRSVLKTLYWNQWLALALFFIFGDLISNWMLDIAFHDTYFVIGGYQIAFFVGSFFLISWLLFRFIPAFRALRWLARIHLAGTTITTILIFLLLSNMIQESQPKRYTDYSVYTELNQPQSINTDWFPVLLYAFLLLQLSWFVQLIAWYYYKARSSNG
;
A
#
# COMPACT_ATOMS: atom_id res chain seq x y z
N MET A 1 11.21 -11.60 -21.50
CA MET A 1 11.88 -11.30 -20.22
C MET A 1 11.07 -10.40 -19.28
N ILE A 2 10.56 -9.25 -19.76
CA ILE A 2 9.74 -8.27 -19.00
C ILE A 2 8.29 -8.68 -18.73
N ARG A 3 7.71 -9.48 -19.64
CA ARG A 3 6.27 -9.78 -19.68
C ARG A 3 5.73 -10.35 -18.37
N SER A 4 6.51 -11.14 -17.63
CA SER A 4 6.02 -11.72 -16.38
C SER A 4 5.88 -10.73 -15.22
N VAL A 5 6.80 -9.76 -15.11
CA VAL A 5 6.74 -8.74 -14.04
C VAL A 5 5.62 -7.74 -14.36
N LEU A 6 5.48 -7.36 -15.63
CA LEU A 6 4.37 -6.53 -16.07
C LEU A 6 3.02 -7.23 -15.89
N LYS A 7 2.91 -8.54 -16.16
CA LYS A 7 1.68 -9.29 -15.90
C LYS A 7 1.28 -9.23 -14.43
N THR A 8 2.23 -9.38 -13.49
CA THR A 8 1.97 -9.20 -12.05
C THR A 8 1.52 -7.79 -11.73
N LEU A 9 2.19 -6.77 -12.31
CA LEU A 9 1.80 -5.36 -12.15
C LEU A 9 0.34 -5.12 -12.60
N TYR A 10 -0.03 -5.62 -13.78
CA TYR A 10 -1.39 -5.45 -14.32
C TYR A 10 -2.46 -6.11 -13.45
N TRP A 11 -2.24 -7.35 -13.00
CA TRP A 11 -3.21 -8.02 -12.11
C TRP A 11 -3.41 -7.28 -10.80
N ASN A 12 -2.31 -6.85 -10.17
CA ASN A 12 -2.37 -6.06 -8.94
C ASN A 12 -3.06 -4.70 -9.16
N GLN A 13 -2.84 -4.07 -10.31
CA GLN A 13 -3.49 -2.81 -10.67
C GLN A 13 -5.00 -2.98 -10.82
N TRP A 14 -5.48 -4.04 -11.48
CA TRP A 14 -6.90 -4.31 -11.62
C TRP A 14 -7.59 -4.56 -10.27
N LEU A 15 -6.95 -5.31 -9.38
CA LEU A 15 -7.45 -5.53 -8.02
C LEU A 15 -7.56 -4.21 -7.25
N ALA A 16 -6.51 -3.39 -7.30
CA ALA A 16 -6.49 -2.12 -6.59
C ALA A 16 -7.49 -1.11 -7.18
N LEU A 17 -7.69 -1.11 -8.51
CA LEU A 17 -8.72 -0.31 -9.20
C LEU A 17 -10.12 -0.74 -8.80
N ALA A 18 -10.40 -2.05 -8.76
CA ALA A 18 -11.70 -2.55 -8.35
C ALA A 18 -12.05 -2.09 -6.92
N LEU A 19 -11.09 -2.19 -5.99
CA LEU A 19 -11.24 -1.65 -4.64
C LEU A 19 -11.46 -0.13 -4.68
N PHE A 20 -10.63 0.62 -5.40
CA PHE A 20 -10.78 2.07 -5.50
C PHE A 20 -12.17 2.50 -5.98
N PHE A 21 -12.75 1.84 -6.99
CA PHE A 21 -14.09 2.16 -7.46
C PHE A 21 -15.18 1.79 -6.46
N ILE A 22 -15.13 0.59 -5.85
CA ILE A 22 -16.11 0.16 -4.84
C ILE A 22 -16.12 1.15 -3.66
N PHE A 23 -14.95 1.48 -3.14
CA PHE A 23 -14.84 2.37 -1.98
C PHE A 23 -15.08 3.84 -2.33
N GLY A 24 -14.67 4.27 -3.53
CA GLY A 24 -14.99 5.60 -4.04
C GLY A 24 -16.50 5.81 -4.14
N ASP A 25 -17.24 4.80 -4.62
CA ASP A 25 -18.70 4.84 -4.69
C ASP A 25 -19.32 4.96 -3.29
N LEU A 26 -18.85 4.15 -2.32
CA LEU A 26 -19.30 4.20 -0.93
C LEU A 26 -19.07 5.57 -0.27
N ILE A 27 -17.91 6.19 -0.48
CA ILE A 27 -17.58 7.53 0.06
C ILE A 27 -18.41 8.62 -0.65
N SER A 28 -18.67 8.46 -1.95
CA SER A 28 -19.43 9.44 -2.73
C SER A 28 -20.94 9.42 -2.46
N ASN A 29 -21.45 8.37 -1.80
CA ASN A 29 -22.85 8.25 -1.44
C ASN A 29 -23.18 9.18 -0.27
N TRP A 30 -24.01 10.20 -0.51
CA TRP A 30 -24.35 11.22 0.48
C TRP A 30 -24.97 10.69 1.78
N MET A 31 -25.70 9.57 1.73
CA MET A 31 -26.30 8.96 2.94
C MET A 31 -25.24 8.29 3.80
N LEU A 32 -24.24 7.68 3.15
CA LEU A 32 -23.14 7.00 3.81
C LEU A 32 -22.05 7.97 4.27
N ASP A 33 -21.86 9.08 3.55
CA ASP A 33 -20.88 10.11 3.93
C ASP A 33 -21.16 10.65 5.34
N ILE A 34 -22.42 10.78 5.77
CA ILE A 34 -22.75 11.18 7.15
C ILE A 34 -22.10 10.25 8.20
N ALA A 35 -22.00 8.96 7.92
CA ALA A 35 -21.39 7.98 8.82
C ALA A 35 -19.86 7.86 8.63
N PHE A 36 -19.34 8.23 7.47
CA PHE A 36 -17.92 8.08 7.13
C PHE A 36 -17.12 9.39 7.22
N HIS A 37 -17.80 10.53 7.24
CA HIS A 37 -17.19 11.85 7.32
C HIS A 37 -16.26 11.90 8.53
N ASP A 38 -15.04 12.40 8.33
CA ASP A 38 -14.03 12.47 9.39
C ASP A 38 -13.65 11.13 10.08
N THR A 39 -13.97 9.97 9.49
CA THR A 39 -13.51 8.64 9.97
C THR A 39 -12.32 8.07 9.20
N TYR A 40 -11.52 7.19 9.83
CA TYR A 40 -10.35 6.54 9.22
C TYR A 40 -10.62 5.85 7.88
N PHE A 41 -11.87 5.50 7.58
CA PHE A 41 -12.32 5.04 6.28
C PHE A 41 -11.97 5.99 5.14
N VAL A 42 -12.27 7.28 5.31
CA VAL A 42 -11.98 8.29 4.29
C VAL A 42 -10.46 8.45 4.13
N ILE A 43 -9.67 8.37 5.21
CA ILE A 43 -8.19 8.36 5.10
C ILE A 43 -7.75 7.14 4.30
N GLY A 44 -8.27 5.96 4.62
CA GLY A 44 -8.02 4.75 3.86
C GLY A 44 -8.33 4.94 2.37
N GLY A 45 -9.48 5.52 2.05
CA GLY A 45 -9.94 5.79 0.68
C GLY A 45 -8.96 6.66 -0.09
N TYR A 46 -8.46 7.72 0.53
CA TYR A 46 -7.41 8.55 -0.06
C TYR A 46 -6.10 7.77 -0.26
N GLN A 47 -5.69 6.94 0.69
CA GLN A 47 -4.46 6.17 0.59
C GLN A 47 -4.52 5.13 -0.55
N ILE A 48 -5.65 4.44 -0.72
CA ILE A 48 -5.80 3.50 -1.84
C ILE A 48 -5.85 4.23 -3.18
N ALA A 49 -6.44 5.43 -3.25
CA ALA A 49 -6.41 6.28 -4.44
C ALA A 49 -4.99 6.68 -4.84
N PHE A 50 -4.20 7.18 -3.87
CA PHE A 50 -2.79 7.52 -4.07
C PHE A 50 -1.97 6.29 -4.46
N PHE A 51 -2.24 5.14 -3.86
CA PHE A 51 -1.58 3.90 -4.20
C PHE A 51 -1.89 3.45 -5.64
N VAL A 52 -3.17 3.44 -6.02
CA VAL A 52 -3.61 3.07 -7.38
C VAL A 52 -3.00 4.00 -8.43
N GLY A 53 -3.05 5.31 -8.21
CA GLY A 53 -2.54 6.29 -9.16
C GLY A 53 -1.01 6.31 -9.21
N SER A 54 -0.37 6.63 -8.09
CA SER A 54 1.06 6.95 -8.05
C SER A 54 1.94 5.71 -8.03
N PHE A 55 1.63 4.70 -7.19
CA PHE A 55 2.52 3.55 -7.04
C PHE A 55 2.58 2.68 -8.30
N PHE A 56 1.45 2.39 -8.94
CA PHE A 56 1.46 1.60 -10.17
C PHE A 56 2.08 2.36 -11.34
N LEU A 57 1.84 3.67 -11.45
CA LEU A 57 2.48 4.50 -12.47
C LEU A 57 4.00 4.53 -12.29
N ILE A 58 4.48 4.83 -11.08
CA ILE A 58 5.91 4.85 -10.75
C ILE A 58 6.51 3.47 -11.00
N SER A 59 5.88 2.41 -10.51
CA SER A 59 6.32 1.03 -10.75
C SER A 59 6.42 0.74 -12.25
N TRP A 60 5.40 1.07 -13.03
CA TRP A 60 5.42 0.89 -14.48
C TRP A 60 6.60 1.61 -15.13
N LEU A 61 6.84 2.88 -14.78
CA LEU A 61 7.97 3.68 -15.28
C LEU A 61 9.31 3.02 -14.92
N LEU A 62 9.50 2.64 -13.66
CA LEU A 62 10.73 2.01 -13.17
C LEU A 62 10.99 0.68 -13.88
N PHE A 63 10.01 -0.22 -13.94
CA PHE A 63 10.16 -1.50 -14.63
C PHE A 63 10.22 -1.36 -16.16
N ARG A 64 9.76 -0.25 -16.75
CA ARG A 64 9.85 -0.02 -18.20
C ARG A 64 11.21 0.55 -18.61
N PHE A 65 11.68 1.56 -17.90
CA PHE A 65 12.83 2.37 -18.32
C PHE A 65 14.12 2.01 -17.57
N ILE A 66 14.04 1.50 -16.34
CA ILE A 66 15.23 1.25 -15.53
C ILE A 66 15.54 -0.26 -15.49
N PRO A 67 16.67 -0.71 -16.07
CA PRO A 67 17.04 -2.13 -16.08
C PRO A 67 17.25 -2.72 -14.68
N ALA A 68 17.70 -1.91 -13.72
CA ALA A 68 18.01 -2.35 -12.36
C ALA A 68 16.83 -3.04 -11.67
N PHE A 69 15.63 -2.49 -11.79
CA PHE A 69 14.41 -3.06 -11.20
C PHE A 69 13.96 -4.36 -11.89
N ARG A 70 14.62 -4.79 -12.96
CA ARG A 70 14.31 -6.05 -13.65
C ARG A 70 15.41 -7.11 -13.46
N ALA A 71 16.47 -6.77 -12.72
CA ALA A 71 17.62 -7.65 -12.52
C ALA A 71 17.20 -8.92 -11.75
N LEU A 72 16.48 -8.77 -10.64
CA LEU A 72 16.03 -9.88 -9.79
C LEU A 72 14.52 -10.05 -9.89
N ARG A 73 14.07 -10.83 -10.89
CA ARG A 73 12.65 -10.97 -11.23
C ARG A 73 11.77 -11.47 -10.09
N TRP A 74 12.26 -12.40 -9.30
CA TRP A 74 11.51 -12.95 -8.17
C TRP A 74 11.30 -11.88 -7.09
N LEU A 75 12.35 -11.11 -6.79
CA LEU A 75 12.31 -10.02 -5.82
C LEU A 75 11.39 -8.88 -6.29
N ALA A 76 11.41 -8.55 -7.58
CA ALA A 76 10.47 -7.62 -8.19
C ALA A 76 9.00 -8.04 -8.03
N ARG A 77 8.70 -9.34 -8.16
CA ARG A 77 7.34 -9.86 -7.95
C ARG A 77 6.95 -9.82 -6.49
N ILE A 78 7.85 -10.20 -5.58
CA ILE A 78 7.61 -10.10 -4.12
C ILE A 78 7.35 -8.65 -3.74
N HIS A 79 8.14 -7.71 -4.24
CA HIS A 79 7.90 -6.29 -4.02
C HIS A 79 6.51 -5.88 -4.51
N LEU A 80 6.18 -6.13 -5.78
CA LEU A 80 4.91 -5.68 -6.35
C LEU A 80 3.70 -6.31 -5.66
N ALA A 81 3.69 -7.64 -5.49
CA ALA A 81 2.59 -8.35 -4.87
C ALA A 81 2.52 -8.05 -3.37
N GLY A 82 3.65 -8.13 -2.67
CA GLY A 82 3.72 -7.84 -1.24
C GLY A 82 3.29 -6.41 -0.93
N THR A 83 3.80 -5.41 -1.65
CA THR A 83 3.41 -4.01 -1.41
C THR A 83 1.92 -3.81 -1.66
N THR A 84 1.38 -4.40 -2.74
CA THR A 84 -0.07 -4.35 -3.03
C THR A 84 -0.89 -4.98 -1.90
N ILE A 85 -0.55 -6.21 -1.48
CA ILE A 85 -1.27 -6.94 -0.44
C ILE A 85 -1.21 -6.17 0.87
N THR A 86 -0.01 -5.74 1.30
CA THR A 86 0.17 -5.02 2.56
C THR A 86 -0.58 -3.69 2.55
N THR A 87 -0.56 -2.93 1.44
CA THR A 87 -1.34 -1.68 1.35
C THR A 87 -2.85 -1.94 1.40
N ILE A 88 -3.34 -2.99 0.74
CA ILE A 88 -4.76 -3.39 0.85
C ILE A 88 -5.10 -3.76 2.30
N LEU A 89 -4.24 -4.49 3.00
CA LEU A 89 -4.46 -4.86 4.41
C LEU A 89 -4.46 -3.63 5.33
N ILE A 90 -3.54 -2.68 5.15
CA ILE A 90 -3.52 -1.41 5.90
C ILE A 90 -4.83 -0.66 5.64
N PHE A 91 -5.24 -0.58 4.38
CA PHE A 91 -6.48 0.07 3.99
C PHE A 91 -7.72 -0.58 4.62
N LEU A 92 -7.81 -1.91 4.59
CA LEU A 92 -8.91 -2.66 5.22
C LEU A 92 -8.92 -2.46 6.73
N LEU A 93 -7.75 -2.44 7.38
CA LEU A 93 -7.64 -2.17 8.81
C LEU A 93 -8.19 -0.77 9.14
N LEU A 94 -7.76 0.27 8.42
CA LEU A 94 -8.27 1.63 8.55
C LEU A 94 -9.77 1.74 8.27
N SER A 95 -10.26 0.97 7.31
CA SER A 95 -11.68 0.94 6.94
C SER A 95 -12.54 0.29 8.01
N ASN A 96 -12.03 -0.68 8.77
CA ASN A 96 -12.80 -1.27 9.85
C ASN A 96 -12.91 -0.33 11.07
N MET A 97 -11.97 0.60 11.25
CA MET A 97 -11.98 1.59 12.35
C MET A 97 -13.15 2.61 12.28
N ILE A 98 -14.09 2.48 11.34
CA ILE A 98 -15.33 3.28 11.27
C ILE A 98 -16.15 3.14 12.55
N GLN A 99 -16.27 1.93 13.10
CA GLN A 99 -17.24 1.63 14.15
C GLN A 99 -16.94 2.30 15.49
N GLU A 100 -15.72 2.80 15.69
CA GLU A 100 -15.27 3.26 17.02
C GLU A 100 -15.37 4.77 17.23
N SER A 101 -15.95 5.52 16.28
CA SER A 101 -16.08 6.99 16.37
C SER A 101 -14.77 7.72 16.71
N GLN A 102 -13.62 7.08 16.49
CA GLN A 102 -12.33 7.64 16.84
C GLN A 102 -12.02 8.78 15.88
N PRO A 103 -11.88 10.01 16.38
CA PRO A 103 -11.60 11.14 15.53
C PRO A 103 -10.16 10.99 14.99
N LYS A 104 -9.93 11.48 13.77
CA LYS A 104 -8.62 11.35 13.08
C LYS A 104 -7.57 12.25 13.71
N ARG A 105 -6.29 11.95 13.44
CA ARG A 105 -5.12 12.83 13.68
C ARG A 105 -4.72 13.01 15.15
N TYR A 106 -5.19 12.14 16.05
CA TYR A 106 -4.71 12.12 17.43
C TYR A 106 -3.54 11.16 17.55
N THR A 107 -2.47 11.65 18.18
CA THR A 107 -1.27 10.87 18.48
C THR A 107 -1.43 10.02 19.74
N ASP A 108 -2.35 10.41 20.62
CA ASP A 108 -2.62 9.74 21.89
C ASP A 108 -4.12 9.76 22.18
N TYR A 109 -4.74 8.58 22.26
CA TYR A 109 -6.15 8.42 22.60
C TYR A 109 -6.37 8.28 24.11
N SER A 110 -5.31 8.06 24.91
CA SER A 110 -5.42 7.84 26.37
C SER A 110 -5.92 9.07 27.13
N VAL A 111 -5.80 10.25 26.51
CA VAL A 111 -6.27 11.53 27.03
C VAL A 111 -7.79 11.69 26.90
N TYR A 112 -8.41 10.95 25.98
CA TYR A 112 -9.85 11.00 25.73
C TYR A 112 -10.53 9.85 26.46
N THR A 113 -10.89 10.09 27.73
CA THR A 113 -11.56 9.09 28.59
C THR A 113 -12.89 8.58 28.03
N GLU A 114 -13.56 9.39 27.21
CA GLU A 114 -14.77 9.03 26.45
C GLU A 114 -14.51 8.05 25.29
N LEU A 115 -13.25 7.91 24.85
CA LEU A 115 -12.78 6.94 23.86
C LEU A 115 -12.07 5.73 24.48
N ASN A 116 -11.93 5.67 25.82
CA ASN A 116 -11.38 4.51 26.56
C ASN A 116 -12.40 3.35 26.65
N GLN A 117 -13.16 3.12 25.59
CA GLN A 117 -14.00 1.94 25.46
C GLN A 117 -13.17 0.79 24.89
N PRO A 118 -13.45 -0.46 25.27
CA PRO A 118 -12.75 -1.61 24.70
C PRO A 118 -12.89 -1.59 23.18
N GLN A 119 -11.76 -1.46 22.48
CA GLN A 119 -11.74 -1.49 21.03
C GLN A 119 -12.14 -2.89 20.54
N SER A 120 -13.07 -2.92 19.62
CA SER A 120 -13.51 -4.12 18.90
C SER A 120 -12.45 -4.61 17.90
N ILE A 121 -11.57 -3.71 17.46
CA ILE A 121 -10.55 -4.00 16.44
C ILE A 121 -9.17 -4.02 17.09
N ASN A 122 -8.45 -5.11 16.89
CA ASN A 122 -7.07 -5.21 17.30
C ASN A 122 -6.18 -4.33 16.38
N THR A 123 -5.80 -3.16 16.90
CA THR A 123 -4.93 -2.20 16.20
C THR A 123 -3.45 -2.57 16.21
N ASP A 124 -3.03 -3.61 16.95
CA ASP A 124 -1.64 -4.07 17.04
C ASP A 124 -1.10 -4.60 15.70
N TRP A 125 -2.00 -4.93 14.77
CA TRP A 125 -1.65 -5.29 13.41
C TRP A 125 -1.12 -4.09 12.60
N PHE A 126 -1.45 -2.85 12.98
CA PHE A 126 -1.05 -1.67 12.21
C PHE A 126 0.49 -1.51 12.15
N PRO A 127 1.23 -1.54 13.28
CA PRO A 127 2.71 -1.56 13.25
C PRO A 127 3.28 -2.71 12.42
N VAL A 128 2.72 -3.93 12.53
CA VAL A 128 3.20 -5.11 11.80
C VAL A 128 3.09 -4.91 10.29
N LEU A 129 1.93 -4.42 9.83
CA LEU A 129 1.71 -4.12 8.42
C LEU A 129 2.60 -2.97 7.93
N LEU A 130 2.82 -1.95 8.76
CA LEU A 130 3.73 -0.85 8.43
C LEU A 130 5.18 -1.34 8.28
N TYR A 131 5.67 -2.18 9.19
CA TYR A 131 6.99 -2.78 9.09
C TYR A 131 7.11 -3.69 7.87
N ALA A 132 6.09 -4.50 7.58
CA ALA A 132 6.06 -5.33 6.37
C ALA A 132 6.15 -4.46 5.11
N PHE A 133 5.42 -3.34 5.06
CA PHE A 133 5.49 -2.38 3.95
C PHE A 133 6.90 -1.80 3.81
N LEU A 134 7.53 -1.37 4.90
CA LEU A 134 8.89 -0.82 4.88
C LEU A 134 9.93 -1.86 4.42
N LEU A 135 9.83 -3.11 4.88
CA LEU A 135 10.68 -4.21 4.41
C LEU A 135 10.52 -4.44 2.90
N LEU A 136 9.30 -4.32 2.38
CA LEU A 136 9.07 -4.40 0.95
C LEU A 136 9.71 -3.23 0.20
N GLN A 137 9.74 -2.01 0.74
CA GLN A 137 10.48 -0.89 0.13
C GLN A 137 11.99 -1.16 0.09
N LEU A 138 12.56 -1.83 1.10
CA LEU A 138 13.98 -2.23 1.07
C LEU A 138 14.32 -3.17 -0.10
N SER A 139 13.36 -3.97 -0.57
CA SER A 139 13.60 -4.84 -1.73
C SER A 139 13.87 -4.07 -3.02
N TRP A 140 13.39 -2.82 -3.16
CA TRP A 140 13.79 -1.94 -4.27
C TRP A 140 15.25 -1.53 -4.18
N PHE A 141 15.72 -1.15 -2.99
CA PHE A 141 17.13 -0.83 -2.75
C PHE A 141 18.04 -2.01 -3.06
N VAL A 142 17.66 -3.22 -2.63
CA VAL A 142 18.40 -4.45 -2.93
C VAL A 142 18.50 -4.68 -4.44
N GLN A 143 17.42 -4.45 -5.21
CA GLN A 143 17.48 -4.58 -6.66
C GLN A 143 18.41 -3.56 -7.33
N LEU A 144 18.40 -2.31 -6.86
CA LEU A 144 19.33 -1.28 -7.35
C LEU A 144 20.78 -1.70 -7.10
N ILE A 145 21.10 -2.05 -5.86
CA ILE A 145 22.46 -2.46 -5.44
C ILE A 145 22.91 -3.68 -6.24
N ALA A 146 22.08 -4.73 -6.32
CA ALA A 146 22.41 -5.95 -7.05
C ALA A 146 22.74 -5.70 -8.53
N TRP A 147 22.01 -4.79 -9.17
CA TRP A 147 22.27 -4.41 -10.55
C TRP A 147 23.58 -3.63 -10.71
N TYR A 148 23.87 -2.67 -9.83
CA TYR A 148 25.12 -1.91 -9.85
C TYR A 148 26.34 -2.82 -9.69
N TYR A 149 26.31 -3.74 -8.72
CA TYR A 149 27.39 -4.72 -8.53
C TYR A 149 27.57 -5.64 -9.74
N TYR A 150 26.48 -6.12 -10.33
CA TYR A 150 26.55 -6.96 -11.53
C TYR A 150 27.14 -6.20 -12.72
N LYS A 151 26.72 -4.95 -12.94
CA LYS A 151 27.22 -4.11 -14.03
C LYS A 151 28.71 -3.78 -13.87
N ALA A 152 29.15 -3.44 -12.65
CA ALA A 152 30.55 -3.15 -12.36
C ALA A 152 31.46 -4.36 -12.59
N ARG A 153 30.97 -5.58 -12.32
CA ARG A 153 31.72 -6.81 -12.60
C ARG A 153 31.83 -7.09 -14.10
N SER A 154 30.79 -6.78 -14.87
CA SER A 154 30.77 -6.97 -16.32
C SER A 154 31.62 -5.97 -17.11
N SER A 155 32.01 -4.82 -16.52
CA SER A 155 32.86 -3.83 -17.18
C SER A 155 34.36 -4.06 -16.96
N ASN A 156 34.73 -4.90 -15.98
CA ASN A 156 36.10 -5.12 -15.55
C ASN A 156 36.69 -6.47 -16.03
N GLY A 157 35.96 -7.23 -16.85
CA GLY A 157 36.39 -8.49 -17.46
C GLY A 157 36.09 -8.46 -18.95
#